data_AF-A0A2G5T6E9-F1
#
_entry.id   AF-A0A2G5T6E9-F1
#
_cell.length_a   1.000
_cell.length_b   1.000
_cell.length_c   1.000
_cell.angle_alpha   90.00
_cell.angle_beta   90.00
_cell.angle_gamma   90.00
#
_symmetry.space_group_name_H-M   'P 1'
#
loop_
_entity.id
_entity.type
_entity.pdbx_description
1 polymer ?
#
loop_
_entity_poly.entity_id
_entity_poly.type
_entity_poly.pdbx_seq_one_letter_code
_entity_poly.pdbx_strand_id
1 'polypeptide(L)'
;MRLDTITLTEQDLIQFLHKWISNEAYHNLETLSIYTEHRINIDLIRQAIEFEEYDPSHPEKRPADYRIDQSYVSSTPITLYLNQDFVEIKRITDGKRAFLALGPFDFDLLVHKD
;
A
#
# COMPACT_ATOMS: atom_id res chain seq x y z
N MET A 1 -12.73 -0.40 -3.95
CA MET A 1 -13.97 0.20 -3.38
C MET A 1 -14.03 1.63 -3.89
N ARG A 2 -15.17 2.11 -4.40
CA ARG A 2 -15.35 3.49 -4.89
C ARG A 2 -16.10 4.28 -3.82
N LEU A 3 -15.50 5.33 -3.27
CA LEU A 3 -16.06 6.12 -2.17
C LEU A 3 -16.64 7.43 -2.72
N ASP A 4 -17.88 7.40 -3.21
CA ASP A 4 -18.48 8.56 -3.90
C ASP A 4 -19.10 9.60 -2.95
N THR A 5 -19.14 9.32 -1.64
CA THR A 5 -19.80 10.20 -0.64
C THR A 5 -19.02 10.39 0.66
N ILE A 6 -17.84 9.78 0.78
CA ILE A 6 -17.00 9.88 1.97
C ILE A 6 -15.79 10.74 1.60
N THR A 7 -15.58 11.83 2.35
CA THR A 7 -14.36 12.62 2.26
C THR A 7 -13.24 11.81 2.90
N LEU A 8 -12.34 11.29 2.09
CA LEU A 8 -11.09 10.70 2.54
C LEU A 8 -10.05 11.81 2.68
N THR A 9 -9.49 11.96 3.88
CA THR A 9 -8.44 12.95 4.16
C THR A 9 -7.07 12.28 4.27
N GLU A 10 -6.00 13.07 4.16
CA GLU A 10 -4.65 12.58 4.43
C GLU A 10 -4.50 12.08 5.87
N GLN A 11 -5.22 12.67 6.84
CA GLN A 11 -5.18 12.20 8.23
C GLN A 11 -5.75 10.79 8.36
N ASP A 12 -6.79 10.45 7.61
CA ASP A 12 -7.35 9.09 7.60
C ASP A 12 -6.33 8.09 7.05
N LEU A 13 -5.64 8.45 5.95
CA LEU A 13 -4.59 7.62 5.35
C LEU A 13 -3.37 7.46 6.27
N ILE A 14 -2.92 8.54 6.92
CA ILE A 14 -1.81 8.49 7.88
C ILE A 14 -2.19 7.64 9.09
N GLN A 15 -3.38 7.83 9.65
CA GLN A 15 -3.84 7.03 10.78
C GLN A 15 -3.95 5.55 10.41
N PHE A 16 -4.48 5.25 9.23
CA PHE A 16 -4.52 3.90 8.69
C PHE A 16 -3.11 3.29 8.62
N LEU A 17 -2.14 3.99 8.03
CA LEU A 17 -0.76 3.54 7.92
C LEU A 17 -0.12 3.32 9.29
N HIS A 18 -0.28 4.24 10.24
CA HIS A 18 0.22 4.07 11.61
C HIS A 18 -0.37 2.85 12.30
N LYS A 19 -1.67 2.60 12.16
CA LYS A 19 -2.32 1.41 12.72
C LYS A 19 -1.81 0.12 12.10
N TRP A 20 -1.55 0.11 10.78
CA TRP A 20 -0.96 -1.06 10.13
C TRP A 20 0.50 -1.27 10.54
N ILE A 21 1.33 -0.21 10.52
CA ILE A 21 2.77 -0.22 10.88
C ILE A 21 2.98 -0.64 12.34
N SER A 22 2.14 -0.17 13.26
CA SER A 22 2.20 -0.56 14.68
C SER A 22 1.58 -1.93 14.97
N ASN A 23 0.98 -2.58 13.96
CA ASN A 23 0.19 -3.79 14.09
C ASN A 23 -0.97 -3.64 15.10
N GLU A 24 -1.56 -2.45 15.20
CA GLU A 24 -2.76 -2.19 16.01
C GLU A 24 -4.02 -2.68 15.30
N ALA A 25 -4.07 -2.57 13.96
CA ALA A 25 -5.20 -3.01 13.16
C ALA A 25 -4.76 -3.57 11.79
N TYR A 26 -5.73 -4.16 11.07
CA TYR A 26 -5.53 -4.67 9.70
C TYR A 26 -4.49 -5.81 9.59
N HIS A 27 -4.41 -6.66 10.61
CA HIS A 27 -3.38 -7.71 10.72
C HIS A 27 -3.30 -8.65 9.50
N ASN A 28 -4.46 -8.96 8.92
CA ASN A 28 -4.64 -9.87 7.78
C ASN A 28 -4.83 -9.14 6.44
N LEU A 29 -4.52 -7.83 6.38
CA LEU A 29 -4.60 -7.10 5.13
C LEU A 29 -3.56 -7.66 4.15
N GLU A 30 -4.01 -7.97 2.92
CA GLU A 30 -3.13 -8.38 1.82
C GLU A 30 -2.93 -7.25 0.83
N THR A 31 -4.01 -6.53 0.49
CA THR A 31 -3.98 -5.44 -0.48
C THR A 31 -5.07 -4.43 -0.16
N LEU A 32 -4.77 -3.14 -0.30
CA LEU A 32 -5.74 -2.05 -0.28
C LEU A 32 -5.44 -1.12 -1.45
N SER A 33 -6.46 -0.88 -2.27
CA SER A 33 -6.43 0.12 -3.35
C SER A 33 -7.59 1.07 -3.19
N ILE A 34 -7.29 2.36 -3.10
CA ILE A 34 -8.25 3.44 -2.97
C ILE A 34 -8.06 4.40 -4.12
N TYR A 35 -9.16 4.74 -4.78
CA TYR A 35 -9.24 5.84 -5.72
C TYR A 35 -10.14 6.93 -5.13
N THR A 36 -9.70 8.18 -5.23
CA THR A 36 -10.42 9.36 -4.74
C THR A 36 -10.48 10.44 -5.80
N GLU A 37 -11.57 11.21 -5.80
CA GLU A 37 -11.72 12.39 -6.66
C GLU A 37 -10.97 13.61 -6.10
N HIS A 38 -10.55 13.56 -4.83
CA HIS A 38 -9.80 14.61 -4.17
C HIS A 38 -8.30 14.36 -4.30
N ARG A 39 -7.55 15.43 -4.62
CA ARG A 39 -6.10 15.32 -4.78
C ARG A 39 -5.44 15.06 -3.43
N ILE A 40 -4.63 14.00 -3.34
CA ILE A 40 -3.87 13.62 -2.15
C ILE A 40 -2.61 14.48 -2.03
N ASN A 41 -2.35 15.02 -0.83
CA ASN A 41 -1.06 15.61 -0.48
C ASN A 41 -0.03 14.51 -0.10
N ILE A 42 0.69 14.03 -1.11
CA ILE A 42 1.67 12.94 -1.00
C ILE A 42 2.80 13.28 -0.02
N ASP A 43 3.31 14.52 -0.06
CA ASP A 43 4.43 14.94 0.78
C ASP A 43 4.07 14.87 2.27
N LEU A 44 2.84 15.25 2.61
CA LEU A 44 2.34 15.18 3.98
C LEU A 44 2.32 13.73 4.51
N ILE A 45 1.87 12.78 3.69
CA ILE A 45 1.82 11.36 4.05
C ILE A 45 3.24 10.81 4.21
N ARG A 46 4.13 11.10 3.25
CA ARG A 46 5.53 10.62 3.28
C ARG A 46 6.32 11.17 4.48
N GLN A 47 6.07 12.42 4.89
CA GLN A 47 6.71 12.99 6.08
C GLN A 47 6.23 12.37 7.40
N ALA A 48 5.06 11.72 7.40
CA ALA A 48 4.43 11.17 8.60
C ALA A 48 4.82 9.71 8.90
N ILE A 49 5.55 9.03 8.01
CA ILE A 49 5.89 7.61 8.13
C ILE A 49 7.36 7.38 7.82
N GLU A 50 7.94 6.33 8.42
CA GLU A 50 9.24 5.83 8.00
C GLU A 50 9.07 4.88 6.81
N PHE A 51 9.93 5.04 5.79
CA PHE A 51 9.93 4.20 4.60
C PHE A 51 11.35 4.02 4.04
N GLU A 52 11.52 2.98 3.24
CA GLU A 52 12.71 2.72 2.41
C GLU A 52 12.31 2.93 0.94
N GLU A 53 13.20 3.47 0.10
CA GLU A 53 12.98 3.52 -1.34
C GLU A 53 12.94 2.10 -1.92
N TYR A 54 12.04 1.85 -2.88
CA TYR A 54 12.00 0.56 -3.56
C TYR A 54 13.31 0.32 -4.33
N ASP A 55 13.96 -0.81 -4.05
CA ASP A 55 15.22 -1.18 -4.67
C ASP A 55 15.11 -2.53 -5.40
N PRO A 56 15.05 -2.54 -6.74
CA PRO A 56 14.84 -3.75 -7.54
C PRO A 56 16.06 -4.68 -7.59
N SER A 57 17.20 -4.33 -6.98
CA SER A 57 18.40 -5.17 -7.00
C SER A 57 18.31 -6.44 -6.14
N HIS A 58 17.25 -6.57 -5.31
CA HIS A 58 17.00 -7.70 -4.41
C HIS A 58 15.63 -8.35 -4.68
N PRO A 59 15.43 -9.00 -5.85
CA PRO A 59 14.12 -9.48 -6.29
C PRO A 59 13.49 -10.53 -5.38
N GLU A 60 14.28 -11.26 -4.61
CA GLU A 60 13.81 -12.26 -3.64
C GLU A 60 13.13 -11.64 -2.41
N LYS A 61 13.42 -10.37 -2.11
CA LYS A 61 12.74 -9.59 -1.05
C LYS A 61 11.72 -8.60 -1.62
N ARG A 62 11.85 -8.28 -2.91
CA ARG A 62 11.16 -7.19 -3.61
C ARG A 62 10.80 -7.67 -5.02
N PRO A 63 9.76 -8.49 -5.14
CA PRO A 63 9.41 -9.09 -6.42
C PRO A 63 9.03 -7.99 -7.42
N ALA A 64 9.54 -8.06 -8.65
CA ALA A 64 9.17 -7.11 -9.70
C ALA A 64 7.67 -7.19 -10.07
N ASP A 65 7.07 -8.36 -9.86
CA ASP A 65 5.67 -8.64 -10.13
C ASP A 65 4.93 -8.99 -8.83
N TYR A 66 3.93 -8.19 -8.46
CA TYR A 66 3.04 -8.48 -7.34
C TYR A 66 1.73 -9.06 -7.86
N ARG A 67 1.40 -10.29 -7.43
CA ARG A 67 0.19 -11.00 -7.87
C ARG A 67 -0.93 -10.90 -6.83
N ILE A 68 -2.04 -10.30 -7.23
CA ILE A 68 -3.27 -10.27 -6.45
C ILE A 68 -4.16 -11.43 -6.92
N ASP A 69 -4.37 -12.39 -6.03
CA ASP A 69 -5.27 -13.51 -6.27
C ASP A 69 -6.68 -13.08 -5.89
N GLN A 70 -7.49 -12.75 -6.89
CA GLN A 70 -8.89 -12.42 -6.67
C GLN A 70 -9.69 -13.73 -6.58
N SER A 71 -10.33 -13.97 -5.44
CA SER A 71 -11.11 -15.19 -5.16
C SER A 71 -12.45 -15.27 -5.89
N TYR A 72 -12.76 -14.32 -6.78
CA TYR A 72 -13.93 -14.42 -7.65
C TYR A 72 -13.70 -15.49 -8.72
N VAL A 73 -14.68 -16.39 -8.86
CA VAL A 73 -14.62 -17.66 -9.63
C VAL A 73 -14.30 -17.48 -11.14
N SER A 74 -14.13 -16.25 -11.62
CA SER A 74 -13.81 -15.95 -13.03
C SER A 74 -12.87 -14.76 -13.23
N SER A 75 -12.23 -14.23 -12.19
CA SER A 75 -11.27 -13.12 -12.34
C SER A 75 -9.86 -13.64 -12.58
N THR A 76 -9.24 -13.22 -13.68
CA THR A 76 -7.81 -13.40 -13.91
C THR A 76 -7.04 -12.70 -12.78
N PRO A 77 -6.00 -13.33 -12.20
CA PRO A 77 -5.13 -12.65 -11.24
C PRO A 77 -4.60 -11.34 -11.81
N ILE A 78 -4.61 -10.28 -11.00
CA ILE A 78 -4.05 -8.99 -11.38
C ILE A 78 -2.56 -9.02 -11.04
N THR A 79 -1.71 -8.80 -12.04
CA THR A 79 -0.28 -8.58 -11.84
C THR A 79 -0.01 -7.08 -11.86
N LEU A 80 0.57 -6.57 -10.76
CA LEU A 80 1.08 -5.21 -10.66
C LEU A 80 2.60 -5.24 -10.78
N TYR A 81 3.16 -4.30 -11.54
CA TYR A 81 4.60 -4.16 -11.70
C TYR A 81 5.13 -3.17 -10.65
N LEU A 82 5.96 -3.65 -9.73
CA LEU A 82 6.61 -2.80 -8.73
C LEU A 82 7.79 -2.05 -9.38
N ASN A 83 7.80 -0.75 -9.19
CA ASN A 83 8.79 0.17 -9.75
C ASN A 83 9.14 1.25 -8.70
N GLN A 84 9.87 2.29 -9.12
CA GLN A 84 10.30 3.41 -8.27
C GLN A 84 9.15 4.32 -7.79
N ASP A 85 7.91 4.11 -8.23
CA ASP A 85 6.74 4.81 -7.70
C ASP A 85 6.33 4.27 -6.31
N PHE A 86 6.81 3.07 -5.97
CA PHE A 86 6.58 2.44 -4.68
C PHE A 86 7.68 2.78 -3.68
N VAL A 87 7.28 2.87 -2.42
CA VAL A 87 8.18 2.84 -1.26
C VAL A 87 7.86 1.62 -0.41
N GLU A 88 8.82 1.16 0.37
CA GLU A 88 8.65 0.06 1.30
C GLU A 88 8.40 0.57 2.70
N ILE A 89 7.34 0.07 3.33
CA ILE A 89 7.08 0.27 4.76
C ILE A 89 7.17 -1.06 5.50
N LYS A 90 7.62 -1.00 6.75
CA LYS A 90 7.85 -2.18 7.58
C LYS A 90 7.02 -2.11 8.85
N ARG A 91 6.28 -3.18 9.13
CA ARG A 91 5.53 -3.34 10.37
C ARG A 91 6.48 -3.62 11.53
N ILE A 92 6.32 -2.87 12.61
CA ILE A 92 7.29 -2.83 13.71
C ILE A 92 7.36 -4.17 14.45
N THR A 93 6.21 -4.82 14.67
CA THR A 93 6.12 -5.97 15.58
C THR A 93 6.70 -7.26 15.02
N ASP A 94 6.53 -7.52 13.73
CA ASP A 94 6.91 -8.78 13.08
C ASP A 94 7.79 -8.59 11.85
N GLY A 95 8.10 -7.34 11.49
CA GLY A 95 8.93 -7.01 10.35
C GLY A 95 8.27 -7.24 8.99
N LYS A 96 6.95 -7.51 8.95
CA LYS A 96 6.23 -7.70 7.69
C LYS A 96 6.34 -6.45 6.81
N ARG A 97 6.63 -6.65 5.52
CA ARG A 97 6.81 -5.55 4.56
C ARG A 97 5.53 -5.29 3.76
N ALA A 98 5.36 -4.05 3.34
CA ALA A 98 4.38 -3.68 2.33
C ALA A 98 4.96 -2.63 1.39
N PHE A 99 4.49 -2.65 0.14
CA PHE A 99 4.81 -1.67 -0.88
C PHE A 99 3.67 -0.65 -0.95
N LEU A 100 4.01 0.60 -0.77
CA LEU A 100 3.09 1.74 -0.76
C LEU A 100 3.33 2.59 -2.01
N ALA A 101 2.32 2.74 -2.85
CA ALA A 101 2.30 3.75 -3.91
C ALA A 101 1.29 4.85 -3.57
N LEU A 102 1.70 6.09 -3.80
CA LEU A 102 0.91 7.29 -3.57
C LEU A 102 0.93 8.12 -4.84
N GLY A 103 -0.19 8.13 -5.56
CA GLY A 103 -0.40 9.06 -6.65
C GLY A 103 -1.32 10.21 -6.27
N PRO A 104 -1.56 11.16 -7.18
CA PRO A 104 -2.38 12.33 -6.89
C PRO A 104 -3.84 11.96 -6.56
N PHE A 105 -4.33 10.79 -6.97
CA PHE A 105 -5.73 10.37 -6.78
C PHE A 105 -5.87 8.91 -6.30
N ASP A 106 -4.74 8.27 -6.00
CA ASP A 106 -4.61 6.85 -5.79
C ASP A 106 -3.71 6.57 -4.59
N PHE A 107 -4.14 5.59 -3.80
CA PHE A 107 -3.41 5.07 -2.65
C PHE A 107 -3.46 3.55 -2.73
N ASP A 108 -2.29 2.94 -2.88
CA ASP A 108 -2.14 1.49 -2.97
C ASP A 108 -1.19 0.98 -1.89
N LEU A 109 -1.64 0.01 -1.12
CA LEU A 109 -0.82 -0.72 -0.15
C LEU A 109 -0.86 -2.21 -0.46
N LEU A 110 0.28 -2.77 -0.86
CA LEU A 110 0.45 -4.17 -1.24
C LEU A 110 1.32 -4.88 -0.19
N VAL A 111 0.73 -5.74 0.64
CA VAL A 111 1.46 -6.43 1.71
C VAL A 111 2.26 -7.59 1.12
N HIS A 112 3.57 -7.65 1.38
CA HIS A 112 4.43 -8.72 0.88
C HIS A 112 3.89 -10.10 1.29
N LYS A 113 3.76 -11.00 0.32
CA LYS A 113 3.37 -12.39 0.51
C LYS A 113 4.65 -13.18 0.73
N ASP A 114 4.93 -13.55 1.98
CA ASP A 114 6.06 -14.40 2.35
C ASP A 114 5.87 -15.86 1.88
#